data_AF-A0AB39EKQ6-F1
#
_entry.id   AF-A0AB39EKQ6-F1
#
_cell.length_a   1.000
_cell.length_b   1.000
_cell.length_c   1.000
_cell.angle_alpha   90.00
_cell.angle_beta   90.00
_cell.angle_gamma   90.00
#
_symmetry.space_group_name_H-M   'P 1'
#
loop_
_entity.id
_entity.type
_entity.pdbx_description
1 polymer ?
#
loop_
_entity_poly.entity_id
_entity_poly.type
_entity_poly.pdbx_seq_one_letter_code
_entity_poly.pdbx_strand_id
1 'polypeptide(L)'
;MAWGAKVSAAFRETLFEIAAALDVDPDYLMACIAFETGETFRPDIRNAAGSGAVGLIQFMPATARGLGTSAEALARMSAVEQLDWVRMYLKPYAGRLHTLSDVYMAILWPKAIGKPEDYVLWSKGNRPTTYRQNSGLDVNGDHDITKAEAAGLIQAKLARGRLPGNIWSGS
;
A
#
# COMPACT_ATOMS: atom_id res chain seq x y z
N MET A 1 11.85 -12.25 -1.72
CA MET A 1 11.11 -10.97 -1.66
C MET A 1 10.40 -10.72 -2.98
N ALA A 2 9.07 -10.67 -2.96
CA ALA A 2 8.24 -10.27 -4.09
C ALA A 2 8.65 -8.89 -4.60
N TRP A 3 8.77 -8.72 -5.92
CA TRP A 3 9.23 -7.49 -6.57
C TRP A 3 10.65 -7.02 -6.20
N GLY A 4 11.40 -7.79 -5.41
CA GLY A 4 12.74 -7.40 -4.97
C GLY A 4 13.75 -7.21 -6.10
N ALA A 5 13.52 -7.78 -7.29
CA ALA A 5 14.36 -7.57 -8.46
C ALA A 5 14.20 -6.18 -9.09
N LYS A 6 13.14 -5.43 -8.73
CA LYS A 6 12.85 -4.08 -9.25
C LYS A 6 13.48 -2.96 -8.42
N VAL A 7 14.08 -3.28 -7.28
CA VAL A 7 14.60 -2.31 -6.31
C VAL A 7 16.05 -2.59 -5.98
N SER A 8 16.75 -1.57 -5.47
CA SER A 8 18.16 -1.67 -5.06
C SER A 8 18.33 -2.57 -3.83
N ALA A 9 19.56 -3.01 -3.56
CA ALA A 9 19.89 -3.76 -2.34
C ALA A 9 19.54 -2.95 -1.07
N ALA A 10 19.93 -1.67 -1.03
CA ALA A 10 19.61 -0.77 0.08
C ALA A 10 18.10 -0.66 0.34
N PHE A 11 17.27 -0.59 -0.71
CA PHE A 11 15.81 -0.58 -0.54
C PHE A 11 15.31 -1.88 0.11
N ARG A 12 15.83 -3.04 -0.32
CA ARG A 12 15.45 -4.34 0.27
C ARG A 12 15.86 -4.44 1.73
N GLU A 13 17.08 -4.02 2.06
CA GLU A 13 17.61 -4.01 3.42
C GLU A 13 16.75 -3.14 4.34
N THR A 14 16.51 -1.88 3.97
CA THR A 14 15.65 -0.97 4.73
C THR A 14 14.22 -1.51 4.86
N LEU A 15 13.66 -2.10 3.81
CA LEU A 15 12.32 -2.67 3.87
C LEU A 15 12.25 -3.91 4.79
N PHE A 16 13.29 -4.75 4.83
CA PHE A 16 13.35 -5.84 5.80
C PHE A 16 13.40 -5.34 7.24
N GLU A 17 14.17 -4.28 7.52
CA GLU A 17 14.21 -3.65 8.86
C GLU A 17 12.85 -3.10 9.26
N ILE A 18 12.14 -2.44 8.33
CA ILE A 18 10.79 -1.93 8.56
C ILE A 18 9.82 -3.08 8.82
N ALA A 19 9.88 -4.14 8.00
CA ALA A 19 9.01 -5.30 8.13
C ALA A 19 9.18 -5.97 9.50
N ALA A 20 10.43 -6.16 9.94
CA ALA A 20 10.75 -6.70 11.26
C ALA A 20 10.25 -5.80 12.40
N ALA A 21 10.43 -4.48 12.28
CA ALA A 21 10.00 -3.53 13.31
C ALA A 21 8.47 -3.42 13.45
N LEU A 22 7.73 -3.73 12.39
CA LEU A 22 6.27 -3.66 12.36
C LEU A 22 5.58 -5.01 12.60
N ASP A 23 6.34 -6.11 12.65
CA ASP A 23 5.85 -7.49 12.68
C ASP A 23 4.92 -7.79 11.48
N VAL A 24 5.43 -7.56 10.26
CA VAL A 24 4.70 -7.72 9.00
C VAL A 24 5.55 -8.47 7.97
N ASP A 25 4.90 -9.24 7.10
CA ASP A 25 5.57 -9.90 5.97
C ASP A 25 6.08 -8.83 4.96
N PRO A 26 7.39 -8.77 4.65
CA PRO A 26 7.94 -7.82 3.69
C PRO A 26 7.35 -7.97 2.28
N ASP A 27 6.93 -9.17 1.87
CA ASP A 27 6.29 -9.37 0.57
C ASP A 27 4.94 -8.61 0.48
N TYR A 28 4.24 -8.44 1.61
CA TYR A 28 2.97 -7.71 1.65
C TYR A 28 3.18 -6.21 1.47
N LEU A 29 4.21 -5.65 2.11
CA LEU A 29 4.62 -4.27 1.90
C LEU A 29 5.03 -4.04 0.43
N MET A 30 5.83 -4.94 -0.14
CA MET A 30 6.25 -4.86 -1.54
C MET A 30 5.07 -4.93 -2.51
N ALA A 31 4.07 -5.79 -2.26
CA ALA A 31 2.88 -5.89 -3.09
C ALA A 31 2.02 -4.61 -3.04
N CYS A 32 1.87 -4.00 -1.86
CA CYS A 32 1.17 -2.72 -1.72
C CYS A 32 1.91 -1.60 -2.45
N ILE A 33 3.24 -1.47 -2.26
CA ILE A 33 4.04 -0.45 -2.96
C ILE A 33 4.00 -0.65 -4.48
N ALA A 34 4.04 -1.90 -4.95
CA ALA A 34 3.90 -2.22 -6.37
C ALA A 34 2.52 -1.82 -6.92
N PHE A 35 1.46 -1.95 -6.13
CA PHE A 35 0.13 -1.46 -6.52
C PHE A 35 0.12 0.07 -6.61
N GLU A 36 0.52 0.74 -5.54
CA GLU A 36 0.44 2.20 -5.37
C GLU A 36 1.32 2.98 -6.37
N THR A 37 2.44 2.39 -6.81
CA THR A 37 3.37 3.02 -7.76
C THR A 37 3.24 2.53 -9.20
N GLY A 38 2.26 1.67 -9.49
CA GLY A 38 2.14 1.03 -10.80
C GLY A 38 3.39 0.20 -11.17
N GLU A 39 3.94 -0.54 -10.20
CA GLU A 39 5.11 -1.43 -10.32
C GLU A 39 6.45 -0.72 -10.56
N THR A 40 6.47 0.62 -10.47
CA THR A 40 7.70 1.41 -10.74
C THR A 40 8.59 1.59 -9.52
N PHE A 41 8.05 1.49 -8.31
CA PHE A 41 8.75 1.78 -7.04
C PHE A 41 9.35 3.19 -6.99
N ARG A 42 8.82 4.12 -7.82
CA ARG A 42 9.30 5.50 -7.84
C ARG A 42 8.64 6.33 -6.73
N PRO A 43 9.41 7.20 -6.06
CA PRO A 43 8.92 8.02 -4.93
C PRO A 43 8.12 9.25 -5.38
N ASP A 44 8.10 9.56 -6.67
CA ASP A 44 7.51 10.77 -7.25
C ASP A 44 6.20 10.51 -8.01
N ILE A 45 5.71 9.26 -8.03
CA ILE A 45 4.44 8.92 -8.69
C ILE A 45 3.32 9.72 -8.06
N ARG A 46 2.61 10.50 -8.89
CA ARG A 46 1.43 11.27 -8.48
C ARG A 46 0.16 10.58 -8.93
N ASN A 47 -0.85 10.62 -8.08
CA ASN A 47 -2.18 10.11 -8.42
C ASN A 47 -2.77 10.85 -9.63
N ALA A 48 -3.22 10.08 -10.63
CA ALA A 48 -3.75 10.61 -11.88
C ALA A 48 -5.14 11.28 -11.73
N ALA A 49 -5.88 10.97 -10.66
CA ALA A 49 -7.21 11.54 -10.39
C ALA A 49 -7.14 12.91 -9.66
N GLY A 50 -5.95 13.47 -9.46
CA GLY A 50 -5.77 14.82 -8.91
C GLY A 50 -5.91 14.92 -7.39
N SER A 51 -5.85 13.81 -6.65
CA SER A 51 -5.92 13.81 -5.18
C SER A 51 -4.69 14.47 -4.52
N GLY A 52 -3.61 14.67 -5.28
CA GLY A 52 -2.32 15.14 -4.78
C GLY A 52 -1.52 14.07 -4.04
N ALA A 53 -2.01 12.83 -3.98
CA ALA A 53 -1.29 11.71 -3.39
C ALA A 53 0.02 11.41 -4.13
N VAL A 54 1.05 10.98 -3.40
CA VAL A 54 2.39 10.83 -3.96
C VAL A 54 3.21 9.66 -3.39
N GLY A 55 4.04 9.06 -4.24
CA GLY A 55 5.11 8.16 -3.83
C GLY A 55 4.68 6.73 -3.51
N LEU A 56 5.53 6.04 -2.74
CA LEU A 56 5.55 4.59 -2.54
C LEU A 56 4.23 4.02 -2.01
N ILE A 57 3.51 4.77 -1.18
CA ILE A 57 2.19 4.37 -0.66
C ILE A 57 1.11 5.43 -0.96
N GLN A 58 1.33 6.28 -1.97
CA GLN A 58 0.42 7.37 -2.34
C GLN A 58 0.02 8.24 -1.12
N PHE A 59 1.00 8.81 -0.44
CA PHE A 59 0.77 9.69 0.71
C PHE A 59 -0.14 10.86 0.34
N MET A 60 -1.32 10.92 0.95
CA MET A 60 -2.21 12.07 0.83
C MET A 60 -1.52 13.33 1.40
N PRO A 61 -1.73 14.53 0.81
CA PRO A 61 -1.09 15.76 1.28
C PRO A 61 -1.32 16.07 2.77
N ALA A 62 -2.51 15.73 3.30
CA ALA A 62 -2.81 15.89 4.72
C ALA A 62 -1.99 14.93 5.61
N THR A 63 -1.83 13.68 5.19
CA THR A 63 -0.99 12.68 5.85
C THR A 63 0.47 13.12 5.87
N ALA A 64 0.99 13.58 4.73
CA ALA A 64 2.36 14.10 4.63
C ALA A 64 2.61 15.24 5.62
N ARG A 65 1.67 16.20 5.74
CA ARG A 65 1.74 17.27 6.74
C ARG A 65 1.70 16.75 8.17
N GLY A 66 0.84 15.77 8.46
CA GLY A 66 0.76 15.14 9.78
C GLY A 66 2.04 14.42 10.19
N LEU A 67 2.84 13.95 9.21
CA LEU A 67 4.16 13.35 9.42
C LEU A 67 5.30 14.37 9.42
N GLY A 68 5.01 15.68 9.44
CA GLY A 68 6.01 16.74 9.48
C GLY A 68 6.72 17.01 8.14
N THR A 69 6.12 16.64 7.01
CA THR A 69 6.68 16.87 5.67
C THR A 69 5.62 17.43 4.70
N SER A 70 5.90 17.45 3.40
CA SER A 70 4.91 17.76 2.35
C SER A 70 4.96 16.74 1.22
N ALA A 71 3.91 16.70 0.39
CA ALA A 71 3.88 15.84 -0.80
C ALA A 71 5.04 16.19 -1.76
N GLU A 72 5.38 17.47 -1.90
CA GLU A 72 6.48 17.94 -2.74
C GLU A 72 7.85 17.53 -2.18
N ALA A 73 8.02 17.53 -0.85
CA ALA A 73 9.23 17.06 -0.21
C ALA A 73 9.38 15.54 -0.39
N LEU A 74 8.31 14.79 -0.15
CA LEU A 74 8.26 13.34 -0.40
C LEU A 74 8.63 13.00 -1.84
N ALA A 75 8.08 13.73 -2.82
CA ALA A 75 8.34 13.51 -4.25
C ALA A 75 9.80 13.73 -4.66
N ARG A 76 10.58 14.49 -3.87
CA ARG A 76 12.01 14.78 -4.15
C ARG A 76 12.96 13.81 -3.47
N MET A 77 12.46 12.96 -2.58
CA MET A 77 13.27 11.93 -1.94
C MET A 77 13.61 10.82 -2.93
N SER A 78 14.70 10.11 -2.67
CA SER A 78 14.91 8.78 -3.22
C SER A 78 13.88 7.79 -2.66
N ALA A 79 13.72 6.65 -3.34
CA ALA A 79 12.84 5.58 -2.86
C ALA A 79 13.25 5.07 -1.47
N VAL A 80 14.57 4.98 -1.21
CA VAL A 80 15.11 4.52 0.08
C VAL A 80 14.81 5.54 1.18
N GLU A 81 15.05 6.83 0.97
CA GLU A 81 14.70 7.87 1.95
C GLU A 81 13.19 7.89 2.25
N GLN A 82 12.36 7.72 1.22
CA GLN A 82 10.91 7.73 1.41
C GLN A 82 10.40 6.53 2.25
N LEU A 83 11.16 5.43 2.35
CA LEU A 83 10.83 4.30 3.22
C LEU A 83 10.77 4.68 4.70
N ASP A 84 11.54 5.68 5.15
CA ASP A 84 11.43 6.18 6.53
C ASP A 84 10.05 6.78 6.82
N TRP A 85 9.44 7.46 5.83
CA TRP A 85 8.07 7.95 5.95
C TRP A 85 7.04 6.83 5.86
N VAL A 86 7.30 5.77 5.09
CA VAL A 86 6.46 4.57 5.07
C VAL A 86 6.48 3.93 6.47
N ARG A 87 7.65 3.80 7.08
CA ARG A 87 7.82 3.31 8.46
C ARG A 87 7.05 4.17 9.46
N MET A 88 7.23 5.49 9.43
CA MET A 88 6.54 6.39 10.36
C MET A 88 5.01 6.32 10.21
N TYR A 89 4.52 6.21 8.97
CA TYR A 89 3.10 6.07 8.69
C TYR A 89 2.50 4.77 9.22
N LEU A 90 3.21 3.65 9.07
CA LEU A 90 2.73 2.33 9.47
C LEU A 90 2.97 2.01 10.95
N LYS A 91 3.89 2.71 11.62
CA LYS A 91 4.25 2.50 13.04
C LYS A 91 3.04 2.41 14.00
N PRO A 92 1.97 3.22 13.87
CA PRO A 92 0.79 3.10 14.74
C PRO A 92 0.03 1.76 14.61
N TYR A 93 0.31 0.97 13.58
CA TYR A 93 -0.34 -0.31 13.31
C TYR A 93 0.57 -1.53 13.57
N ALA A 94 1.78 -1.32 14.11
CA ALA A 94 2.71 -2.41 14.43
C ALA A 94 2.02 -3.50 15.28
N GLY A 95 2.25 -4.77 14.92
CA GLY A 95 1.61 -5.91 15.57
C GLY A 95 0.11 -6.08 15.29
N ARG A 96 -0.45 -5.37 14.29
CA ARG A 96 -1.85 -5.52 13.84
C ARG A 96 -1.98 -5.88 12.35
N LEU A 97 -0.88 -5.94 11.61
CA LEU A 97 -0.84 -6.11 10.16
C LEU A 97 -0.56 -7.57 9.76
N HIS A 98 -1.42 -8.49 10.18
CA HIS A 98 -1.16 -9.93 10.08
C HIS A 98 -1.45 -10.53 8.70
N THR A 99 -2.22 -9.84 7.86
CA THR A 99 -2.62 -10.31 6.52
C THR A 99 -2.29 -9.29 5.45
N LEU A 100 -2.19 -9.72 4.19
CA LEU A 100 -2.03 -8.81 3.05
C LEU A 100 -3.16 -7.75 3.03
N SER A 101 -4.38 -8.19 3.31
CA SER A 101 -5.55 -7.30 3.40
C SER A 101 -5.38 -6.27 4.51
N ASP A 102 -4.86 -6.64 5.70
CA ASP A 102 -4.61 -5.68 6.78
C ASP A 102 -3.56 -4.63 6.41
N VAL A 103 -2.48 -5.04 5.75
CA VAL A 103 -1.45 -4.11 5.24
C VAL A 103 -2.06 -3.12 4.26
N TYR A 104 -2.89 -3.60 3.34
CA TYR A 104 -3.55 -2.70 2.40
C TYR A 104 -4.58 -1.80 3.07
N MET A 105 -5.34 -2.32 4.06
CA MET A 105 -6.27 -1.50 4.84
C MET A 105 -5.55 -0.41 5.62
N ALA A 106 -4.30 -0.61 6.05
CA ALA A 106 -3.52 0.46 6.68
C ALA A 106 -3.30 1.66 5.75
N ILE A 107 -3.29 1.46 4.43
CA ILE A 107 -3.12 2.51 3.41
C ILE A 107 -4.48 3.05 2.96
N LEU A 108 -5.42 2.15 2.65
CA LEU A 108 -6.71 2.49 2.04
C LEU A 108 -7.75 2.95 3.08
N TRP A 109 -7.94 2.18 4.16
CA TRP A 109 -8.99 2.42 5.14
C TRP A 109 -8.68 1.78 6.50
N PRO A 110 -7.90 2.46 7.38
CA PRO A 110 -7.33 1.84 8.59
C PRO A 110 -8.35 1.28 9.58
N LYS A 111 -9.62 1.72 9.51
CA LYS A 111 -10.71 1.20 10.34
C LYS A 111 -11.06 -0.26 10.04
N ALA A 112 -10.62 -0.80 8.91
CA ALA A 112 -10.85 -2.18 8.49
C ALA A 112 -9.70 -3.15 8.86
N ILE A 113 -8.61 -2.66 9.46
CA ILE A 113 -7.54 -3.53 10.01
C ILE A 113 -8.15 -4.48 11.05
N GLY A 114 -7.90 -5.79 10.91
CA GLY A 114 -8.40 -6.85 11.78
C GLY A 114 -9.89 -7.17 11.62
N LYS A 115 -10.60 -6.52 10.70
CA LYS A 115 -11.98 -6.90 10.32
C LYS A 115 -11.97 -8.16 9.43
N PRO A 116 -13.06 -8.95 9.43
CA PRO A 116 -13.18 -10.10 8.53
C PRO A 116 -13.19 -9.66 7.06
N GLU A 117 -12.88 -10.59 6.15
CA GLU A 117 -12.74 -10.29 4.72
C GLU A 117 -14.07 -9.85 4.05
N ASP A 118 -15.21 -10.28 4.59
CA ASP A 118 -16.56 -9.88 4.15
C ASP A 118 -17.01 -8.53 4.72
N TYR A 119 -16.17 -7.85 5.50
CA TYR A 119 -16.49 -6.54 6.04
C TYR A 119 -16.65 -5.50 4.91
N VAL A 120 -17.84 -4.91 4.80
CA VAL A 120 -18.15 -3.87 3.83
C VAL A 120 -17.45 -2.57 4.21
N LEU A 121 -16.51 -2.12 3.37
CA LEU A 121 -15.82 -0.85 3.49
C LEU A 121 -16.77 0.30 3.15
N TRP A 122 -17.40 0.20 1.98
CA TRP A 122 -18.27 1.22 1.39
C TRP A 122 -19.37 0.57 0.57
N SER A 123 -20.53 1.20 0.56
CA SER A 123 -21.64 0.81 -0.32
C SER A 123 -22.34 2.02 -0.91
N LYS A 124 -23.18 1.78 -1.93
CA LYS A 124 -24.09 2.83 -2.44
C LYS A 124 -25.01 3.39 -1.35
N GLY A 125 -25.37 2.58 -0.34
CA GLY A 125 -26.27 2.98 0.74
C GLY A 125 -25.58 3.73 1.89
N ASN A 126 -24.34 3.39 2.23
CA ASN A 126 -23.67 3.94 3.42
C ASN A 126 -22.75 5.13 3.12
N ARG A 127 -22.04 5.11 1.98
CA ARG A 127 -20.98 6.08 1.61
C ARG A 127 -20.95 6.24 0.09
N PRO A 128 -22.05 6.72 -0.53
CA PRO A 128 -22.24 6.72 -1.99
C PRO A 128 -21.13 7.45 -2.76
N THR A 129 -20.61 8.56 -2.22
CA THR A 129 -19.51 9.29 -2.86
C THR A 129 -18.21 8.49 -2.83
N THR A 130 -17.87 7.87 -1.70
CA THR A 130 -16.65 7.06 -1.57
C THR A 130 -16.76 5.78 -2.40
N TYR A 131 -17.93 5.13 -2.38
CA TYR A 131 -18.21 3.99 -3.26
C TYR A 131 -18.02 4.39 -4.73
N ARG A 132 -18.62 5.49 -5.20
CA ARG A 132 -18.47 5.94 -6.60
C ARG A 132 -17.03 6.22 -7.00
N GLN A 133 -16.21 6.75 -6.08
CA GLN A 133 -14.79 6.98 -6.33
C GLN A 133 -13.96 5.68 -6.42
N ASN A 134 -14.45 4.60 -5.82
CA ASN A 134 -13.77 3.31 -5.72
C ASN A 134 -14.57 2.19 -6.38
N SER A 135 -15.53 2.49 -7.25
CA SER A 135 -16.48 1.48 -7.77
C SER A 135 -15.80 0.42 -8.64
N GLY A 136 -14.57 0.67 -9.10
CA GLY A 136 -13.75 -0.35 -9.76
C GLY A 136 -13.27 -1.47 -8.82
N LEU A 137 -13.47 -1.35 -7.50
CA LEU A 137 -13.19 -2.39 -6.52
C LEU A 137 -14.39 -3.30 -6.25
N ASP A 138 -15.61 -2.95 -6.68
CA ASP A 138 -16.80 -3.81 -6.60
C ASP A 138 -16.75 -4.79 -7.77
N VAL A 139 -16.24 -6.00 -7.53
CA VAL A 139 -15.92 -6.96 -8.61
C VAL A 139 -17.13 -7.80 -8.97
N ASN A 140 -18.01 -8.06 -8.01
CA ASN A 140 -19.20 -8.88 -8.22
C ASN A 140 -20.45 -8.06 -8.64
N GLY A 141 -20.40 -6.73 -8.53
CA GLY A 141 -21.46 -5.81 -8.92
C GLY A 141 -22.62 -5.72 -7.93
N ASP A 142 -22.45 -6.19 -6.68
CA ASP A 142 -23.52 -6.25 -5.67
C ASP A 142 -23.77 -4.91 -4.95
N HIS A 143 -22.96 -3.89 -5.25
CA HIS A 143 -23.03 -2.53 -4.71
C HIS A 143 -22.45 -2.34 -3.31
N ASP A 144 -21.74 -3.34 -2.81
CA ASP A 144 -20.85 -3.29 -1.67
C ASP A 144 -19.40 -3.45 -2.14
N ILE A 145 -18.46 -2.76 -1.48
CA ILE A 145 -17.03 -2.98 -1.65
C ILE A 145 -16.55 -3.59 -0.34
N THR A 146 -16.19 -4.86 -0.37
CA THR A 146 -15.68 -5.60 0.78
C THR A 146 -14.16 -5.44 0.95
N LYS A 147 -13.66 -5.78 2.14
CA LYS A 147 -12.22 -5.87 2.40
C LYS A 147 -11.55 -6.87 1.45
N ALA A 148 -12.19 -8.01 1.19
CA ALA A 148 -11.70 -9.04 0.27
C ALA A 148 -11.50 -8.49 -1.16
N GLU A 149 -12.49 -7.77 -1.68
CA GLU A 149 -12.42 -7.27 -3.05
C GLU A 149 -11.36 -6.18 -3.20
N ALA A 150 -11.28 -5.26 -2.23
CA ALA A 150 -10.23 -4.26 -2.20
C ALA A 150 -8.83 -4.90 -2.19
N ALA A 151 -8.64 -5.98 -1.42
CA ALA A 151 -7.37 -6.70 -1.34
C ALA A 151 -7.09 -7.60 -2.56
N GLY A 152 -8.09 -7.96 -3.36
CA GLY A 152 -7.95 -8.84 -4.52
C GLY A 152 -6.92 -8.36 -5.55
N LEU A 153 -6.88 -7.03 -5.78
CA LEU A 153 -5.87 -6.43 -6.66
C LEU A 153 -4.45 -6.57 -6.09
N ILE A 154 -4.31 -6.49 -4.77
CA ILE A 154 -3.02 -6.64 -4.10
C ILE A 154 -2.56 -8.10 -4.12
N GLN A 155 -3.48 -9.06 -3.98
CA GLN A 155 -3.18 -10.48 -4.16
C GLN A 155 -2.60 -10.77 -5.55
N ALA A 156 -3.17 -10.18 -6.60
CA ALA A 156 -2.63 -10.29 -7.95
C ALA A 156 -1.22 -9.69 -8.06
N LYS A 157 -0.95 -8.56 -7.40
CA LYS A 157 0.39 -7.95 -7.33
C LYS A 157 1.38 -8.82 -6.58
N LEU A 158 0.98 -9.43 -5.47
CA LEU A 158 1.82 -10.35 -4.71
C LEU A 158 2.22 -11.57 -5.55
N ALA A 159 1.23 -12.21 -6.20
CA ALA A 159 1.47 -13.36 -7.07
C ALA A 159 2.43 -13.00 -8.22
N ARG A 160 2.20 -11.87 -8.90
CA ARG A 160 3.06 -11.38 -9.98
C ARG A 160 4.47 -11.04 -9.50
N GLY A 161 4.60 -10.46 -8.30
CA GLY A 161 5.88 -10.12 -7.69
C GLY A 161 6.75 -11.34 -7.36
N ARG A 162 6.15 -12.52 -7.22
CA ARG A 162 6.83 -13.79 -6.95
C ARG A 162 7.25 -14.54 -8.22
N LEU A 163 6.84 -14.09 -9.40
CA LEU A 163 7.25 -14.70 -10.67
C LEU A 163 8.76 -14.51 -10.95
N PRO A 164 9.39 -15.41 -11.72
CA PRO A 164 10.75 -15.25 -12.21
C PRO A 164 10.95 -13.88 -12.87
N GLY A 165 12.08 -13.23 -12.56
CA GLY A 165 12.41 -11.88 -13.05
C GLY A 165 11.85 -10.73 -12.20
N ASN A 166 10.86 -10.96 -11.35
CA ASN A 166 10.38 -9.98 -10.36
C ASN A 166 10.83 -10.32 -8.93
N ILE A 167 10.85 -11.62 -8.60
CA ILE A 167 11.28 -12.07 -7.29
C ILE A 167 12.78 -11.90 -7.10
N TRP A 168 13.18 -11.42 -5.92
CA TRP A 168 14.56 -11.54 -5.45
C TRP A 168 14.67 -12.73 -4.50
N SER A 169 15.59 -13.64 -4.82
CA SER A 169 15.79 -14.93 -4.13
C SER A 169 16.94 -14.93 -3.13
N GLY A 170 17.58 -13.80 -2.86
CA GLY A 170 18.80 -13.75 -2.06
C GLY A 170 20.08 -13.78 -2.90
N SER A 171 21.12 -13.15 -2.38
CA SER A 171 22.54 -13.37 -2.69
C SER A 171 23.31 -13.15 -1.39
#